data_AF-A0A6A4YH31-F1
#
_entry.id   AF-A0A6A4YH31-F1
#
_cell.length_a   1.000
_cell.length_b   1.000
_cell.length_c   1.000
_cell.angle_alpha   90.00
_cell.angle_beta   90.00
_cell.angle_gamma   90.00
#
_symmetry.space_group_name_H-M   'P 1'
#
loop_
_entity.id
_entity.type
_entity.pdbx_description
1 polymer ?
#
loop_
_entity_poly.entity_id
_entity_poly.type
_entity_poly.pdbx_seq_one_letter_code
_entity_poly.pdbx_strand_id
1 'polypeptide(L)'
;GTSYASLIQQNKRLLFAKCSSLTGCQNSYSDDAYKTTSPAPVLAALKATVNTPATWTVLQLQGTSTATEWGLMQVVTKSDASSPLLGTKAKFDNVTYKWLANPATASTLTNAGLTIALNDFVDNALASVCADLTSRR
;
A
#
# COMPACT_ATOMS: atom_id res chain seq x y z
N GLY A 1 -8.84 -18.05 19.64
CA GLY A 1 -8.05 -17.79 18.42
C GLY A 1 -8.81 -18.30 17.22
N THR A 2 -8.98 -17.48 16.20
CA THR A 2 -9.81 -17.79 15.02
C THR A 2 -9.05 -18.70 14.06
N SER A 3 -9.61 -19.85 13.67
CA SER A 3 -8.95 -20.84 12.80
C SER A 3 -9.13 -20.53 11.31
N TYR A 4 -8.29 -21.08 10.43
CA TYR A 4 -8.38 -20.91 8.98
C TYR A 4 -9.76 -21.29 8.41
N ALA A 5 -10.34 -22.39 8.89
CA ALA A 5 -11.68 -22.84 8.50
C ALA A 5 -12.78 -21.80 8.85
N SER A 6 -12.65 -21.12 9.99
CA SER A 6 -13.60 -20.10 10.41
C SER A 6 -13.53 -18.82 9.57
N LEU A 7 -12.39 -18.52 8.95
CA LEU A 7 -12.26 -17.38 8.03
C LEU A 7 -12.91 -17.66 6.67
N ILE A 8 -12.78 -18.89 6.15
CA ILE A 8 -13.46 -19.33 4.93
C ILE A 8 -14.98 -19.30 5.10
N GLN A 9 -15.50 -19.84 6.22
CA GLN A 9 -16.94 -19.80 6.51
C GLN A 9 -17.50 -18.38 6.66
N GLN A 10 -16.70 -17.42 7.10
CA GLN A 10 -17.10 -16.01 7.20
C GLN A 10 -17.02 -15.25 5.86
N ASN A 11 -16.78 -15.94 4.73
CA ASN A 11 -16.47 -15.34 3.43
C ASN A 11 -15.31 -14.33 3.47
N LYS A 12 -14.43 -14.44 4.48
CA LYS A 12 -13.24 -13.60 4.57
C LYS A 12 -12.13 -14.23 3.76
N ARG A 13 -11.78 -13.59 2.63
CA ARG A 13 -10.63 -13.99 1.82
C ARG A 13 -9.36 -13.52 2.52
N LEU A 14 -8.63 -14.47 3.13
CA LEU A 14 -7.29 -14.23 3.63
C LEU A 14 -6.29 -14.51 2.50
N LEU A 15 -5.58 -13.47 2.06
CA LEU A 15 -4.55 -13.57 1.03
C LEU A 15 -3.17 -13.56 1.73
N PHE A 16 -2.42 -14.66 1.58
CA PHE A 16 -1.02 -14.72 2.01
C PHE A 16 -0.12 -14.54 0.79
N ALA A 17 0.60 -13.42 0.74
CA ALA A 17 1.59 -13.14 -0.29
C ALA A 17 2.98 -13.03 0.33
N LYS A 18 3.90 -13.94 -0.03
CA LYS A 18 5.30 -13.92 0.43
C LYS A 18 6.21 -13.49 -0.71
N CYS A 19 6.58 -12.21 -0.73
CA CYS A 19 7.45 -11.65 -1.77
C CYS A 19 8.94 -11.94 -1.51
N SER A 20 9.34 -12.24 -0.27
CA SER A 20 10.75 -12.41 0.14
C SER A 20 11.44 -13.69 -0.36
N SER A 21 10.71 -14.60 -1.03
CA SER A 21 11.28 -15.89 -1.47
C SER A 21 10.78 -16.37 -2.84
N LEU A 22 10.11 -15.51 -3.63
CA LEU A 22 9.62 -15.86 -4.96
C LEU A 22 10.36 -15.04 -6.01
N THR A 23 11.08 -15.72 -6.90
CA THR A 23 11.61 -15.14 -8.13
C THR A 23 10.48 -14.47 -8.90
N GLY A 24 10.68 -13.23 -9.35
CA GLY A 24 9.69 -12.48 -10.11
C GLY A 24 8.68 -11.68 -9.29
N CYS A 25 8.89 -11.49 -7.98
CA CYS A 25 8.14 -10.51 -7.20
C CYS A 25 8.91 -9.20 -7.03
N GLN A 26 8.22 -8.06 -7.18
CA GLN A 26 8.73 -6.74 -6.78
C GLN A 26 7.89 -6.19 -5.63
N ASN A 27 8.56 -5.58 -4.63
CA ASN A 27 7.91 -4.96 -3.48
C ASN A 27 8.41 -3.52 -3.36
N SER A 28 7.50 -2.56 -3.26
CA SER A 28 7.87 -1.16 -3.12
C SER A 28 8.40 -0.79 -1.75
N TYR A 29 8.16 -1.61 -0.72
CA TYR A 29 8.54 -1.29 0.66
C TYR A 29 10.06 -1.34 0.89
N SER A 30 10.59 -0.30 1.52
CA SER A 30 11.89 -0.29 2.19
C SER A 30 11.84 0.61 3.42
N ASP A 31 12.59 0.28 4.48
CA ASP A 31 12.57 1.10 5.70
C ASP A 31 13.01 2.55 5.41
N ASP A 32 14.03 2.74 4.56
CA ASP A 32 14.56 4.06 4.20
C ASP A 32 13.52 4.96 3.52
N ALA A 33 12.69 4.42 2.61
CA ALA A 33 11.71 5.22 1.90
C ALA A 33 10.39 5.37 2.68
N TYR A 34 10.07 4.43 3.57
CA TYR A 34 8.75 4.33 4.20
C TYR A 34 8.74 4.83 5.65
N LYS A 35 9.88 4.98 6.33
CA LYS A 35 9.99 5.69 7.61
C LYS A 35 9.82 7.19 7.41
N THR A 36 8.60 7.64 7.13
CA THR A 36 8.32 9.02 6.72
C THR A 36 6.89 9.46 7.04
N THR A 37 6.70 10.79 7.10
CA THR A 37 5.39 11.47 7.13
C THR A 37 5.12 12.21 5.81
N SER A 38 5.97 12.02 4.81
CA SER A 38 5.90 12.65 3.50
C SER A 38 5.63 11.62 2.41
N PRO A 39 4.69 11.89 1.47
CA PRO A 39 4.38 10.97 0.39
C PRO A 39 5.47 10.92 -0.70
N ALA A 40 6.36 11.91 -0.78
CA ALA A 40 7.36 12.00 -1.84
C ALA A 40 8.32 10.78 -1.93
N PRO A 41 8.99 10.34 -0.85
CA PRO A 41 9.86 9.15 -0.91
C PRO A 41 9.10 7.86 -1.21
N VAL A 42 7.87 7.70 -0.67
CA VAL A 42 7.01 6.56 -1.00
C VAL A 42 6.62 6.57 -2.48
N LEU A 43 6.24 7.73 -3.03
CA LEU A 43 5.93 7.87 -4.45
C LEU A 43 7.14 7.57 -5.35
N ALA A 44 8.36 7.94 -4.93
CA ALA A 44 9.58 7.61 -5.65
C ALA A 44 9.81 6.10 -5.67
N ALA A 45 9.66 5.42 -4.53
CA ALA A 45 9.77 3.97 -4.43
C ALA A 45 8.73 3.26 -5.31
N LEU A 46 7.46 3.68 -5.23
CA LEU A 46 6.37 3.16 -6.06
C LEU A 46 6.69 3.22 -7.56
N LYS A 47 7.21 4.35 -8.04
CA LYS A 47 7.61 4.54 -9.44
C LYS A 47 8.76 3.62 -9.84
N ALA A 48 9.77 3.48 -8.97
CA ALA A 48 10.89 2.57 -9.23
C ALA A 48 10.44 1.11 -9.35
N THR A 49 9.52 0.68 -8.47
CA THR A 49 8.98 -0.68 -8.46
C THR A 49 8.21 -0.99 -9.73
N VAL A 50 7.29 -0.12 -10.19
CA VAL A 50 6.48 -0.40 -11.40
C VAL A 50 7.31 -0.37 -12.69
N ASN A 51 8.44 0.33 -12.69
CA ASN A 51 9.36 0.35 -13.82
C ASN A 51 10.29 -0.86 -13.85
N THR A 52 10.27 -1.71 -12.83
CA THR A 52 11.07 -2.92 -12.75
C THR A 52 10.24 -4.13 -13.15
N PRO A 53 10.61 -4.88 -14.21
CA PRO A 53 9.85 -6.04 -14.64
C PRO A 53 9.68 -7.10 -13.54
N ALA A 54 8.45 -7.60 -13.38
CA ALA A 54 8.09 -8.60 -12.39
C ALA A 54 6.92 -9.45 -12.88
N THR A 55 6.85 -10.70 -12.43
CA THR A 55 5.66 -11.55 -12.60
C THR A 55 4.48 -11.00 -11.78
N TRP A 56 4.75 -10.41 -10.63
CA TRP A 56 3.77 -9.73 -9.80
C TRP A 56 4.43 -8.69 -8.90
N THR A 57 3.65 -7.71 -8.46
CA THR A 57 4.14 -6.53 -7.74
C THR A 57 3.28 -6.21 -6.52
N VAL A 58 3.92 -5.81 -5.44
CA VAL A 58 3.30 -5.27 -4.23
C VAL A 58 3.63 -3.79 -4.10
N LEU A 59 2.59 -2.96 -4.00
CA LEU A 59 2.67 -1.51 -3.86
C LEU A 59 2.13 -1.08 -2.50
N GLN A 60 3.01 -0.69 -1.59
CA GLN A 60 2.64 -0.10 -0.31
C GLN A 60 2.39 1.41 -0.49
N LEU A 61 1.18 1.88 -0.22
CA LEU A 61 0.75 3.26 -0.51
C LEU A 61 0.91 4.22 0.68
N GLN A 62 1.24 3.70 1.86
CA GLN A 62 1.41 4.47 3.10
C GLN A 62 2.84 4.44 3.60
N GLY A 63 3.25 5.51 4.28
CA GLY A 63 4.47 5.53 5.07
C GLY A 63 4.24 5.03 6.50
N THR A 64 5.28 4.43 7.08
CA THR A 64 5.36 4.03 8.48
C THR A 64 5.63 5.24 9.37
N SER A 65 4.62 6.07 9.60
CA SER A 65 4.77 7.32 10.36
C SER A 65 5.23 7.09 11.81
N THR A 66 4.85 5.96 12.41
CA THR A 66 5.26 5.52 13.76
C THR A 66 6.76 5.25 13.89
N ALA A 67 7.47 5.05 12.77
CA ALA A 67 8.92 4.90 12.78
C ALA A 67 9.66 6.25 12.76
N THR A 68 8.96 7.38 12.60
CA THR A 68 9.53 8.74 12.61
C THR A 68 9.48 9.38 13.98
N GLU A 69 10.38 10.34 14.25
CA GLU A 69 10.38 11.12 15.51
C GLU A 69 9.02 11.80 15.76
N TRP A 70 8.42 12.40 14.74
CA TRP A 70 7.09 13.00 14.84
C TRP A 70 6.02 11.97 15.22
N GLY A 71 6.03 10.79 14.58
CA GLY A 71 5.05 9.74 14.89
C GLY A 71 5.21 9.22 16.32
N LEU A 72 6.45 9.01 16.77
CA LEU A 72 6.75 8.64 18.15
C LEU A 72 6.24 9.70 19.14
N MET A 73 6.43 10.99 18.84
CA MET A 73 5.89 12.08 19.67
C MET A 73 4.35 12.05 19.73
N GLN A 74 3.67 11.76 18.63
CA GLN A 74 2.20 11.68 18.63
C GLN A 74 1.68 10.50 19.46
N VAL A 75 2.39 9.36 19.48
CA VAL A 75 2.05 8.21 20.34
C VAL A 75 2.20 8.55 21.82
N VAL A 76 3.22 9.32 22.19
CA VAL A 76 3.51 9.66 23.60
C VAL A 76 2.62 10.79 24.12
N THR A 77 2.19 11.72 23.26
CA THR A 77 1.53 12.97 23.68
C THR A 77 0.01 12.97 23.58
N LYS A 78 -0.58 11.99 22.89
CA LYS A 78 -2.03 11.94 22.67
C LYS A 78 -2.62 10.59 23.13
N SER A 79 -3.91 10.58 23.44
CA SER A 79 -4.57 9.38 24.01
C SER A 79 -4.59 8.21 23.01
N ASP A 80 -4.88 7.00 23.49
CA ASP A 80 -5.00 5.76 22.67
C ASP A 80 -5.90 5.89 21.42
N ALA A 81 -6.74 6.94 21.34
CA ALA A 81 -7.61 7.21 20.21
C ALA A 81 -6.95 7.91 19.01
N SER A 82 -5.72 8.44 19.14
CA SER A 82 -5.03 9.14 18.04
C SER A 82 -3.95 8.27 17.42
N SER A 83 -4.24 7.72 16.24
CA SER A 83 -3.24 6.99 15.44
C SER A 83 -2.42 7.96 14.58
N PRO A 84 -1.07 7.98 14.70
CA PRO A 84 -0.21 8.73 13.77
C PRO A 84 -0.43 8.34 12.31
N LEU A 85 -0.86 7.10 12.05
CA LEU A 85 -1.19 6.62 10.71
C LEU A 85 -2.43 7.33 10.15
N LEU A 86 -3.45 7.58 10.98
CA LEU A 86 -4.63 8.38 10.58
C LEU A 86 -4.24 9.83 10.28
N GLY A 87 -3.30 10.40 11.05
CA GLY A 87 -2.83 11.77 10.86
C GLY A 87 -2.11 12.00 9.53
N THR A 88 -1.48 10.96 8.98
CA THR A 88 -0.78 11.04 7.68
C THR A 88 -1.59 10.49 6.51
N LYS A 89 -2.60 9.64 6.77
CA LYS A 89 -3.39 8.94 5.74
C LYS A 89 -3.88 9.85 4.61
N ALA A 90 -4.59 10.93 4.94
CA ALA A 90 -5.17 11.80 3.93
C ALA A 90 -4.11 12.41 2.98
N LYS A 91 -2.90 12.67 3.49
CA LYS A 91 -1.78 13.20 2.70
C LYS A 91 -1.22 12.14 1.75
N PHE A 92 -1.08 10.90 2.21
CA PHE A 92 -0.63 9.80 1.38
C PHE A 92 -1.68 9.43 0.34
N ASP A 93 -2.92 9.18 0.74
CA ASP A 93 -4.03 8.80 -0.15
C ASP A 93 -4.21 9.83 -1.27
N ASN A 94 -4.17 11.14 -0.94
CA ASN A 94 -4.33 12.20 -1.94
C ASN A 94 -3.27 12.12 -3.05
N VAL A 95 -2.05 11.69 -2.73
CA VAL A 95 -0.94 11.64 -3.67
C VAL A 95 -0.87 10.28 -4.36
N THR A 96 -0.91 9.19 -3.61
CA THR A 96 -0.70 7.84 -4.14
C THR A 96 -1.90 7.35 -4.96
N TYR A 97 -3.13 7.71 -4.60
CA TYR A 97 -4.31 7.32 -5.39
C TYR A 97 -4.38 8.08 -6.71
N LYS A 98 -4.04 9.37 -6.71
CA LYS A 98 -3.92 10.16 -7.95
C LYS A 98 -2.83 9.62 -8.86
N TRP A 99 -1.72 9.15 -8.30
CA TRP A 99 -0.68 8.50 -9.07
C TRP A 99 -1.14 7.16 -9.65
N LEU A 100 -1.79 6.29 -8.87
CA LEU A 100 -2.35 5.03 -9.36
C LEU A 100 -3.35 5.23 -10.49
N ALA A 101 -4.24 6.22 -10.35
CA ALA A 101 -5.27 6.54 -11.33
C ALA A 101 -4.74 7.34 -12.54
N ASN A 102 -3.48 7.80 -12.51
CA ASN A 102 -2.90 8.53 -13.63
C ASN A 102 -2.84 7.64 -14.88
N PRO A 103 -3.24 8.13 -16.07
CA PRO A 103 -3.30 7.30 -17.28
C PRO A 103 -2.01 6.56 -17.64
N ALA A 104 -0.84 7.20 -17.46
CA ALA A 104 0.44 6.57 -17.77
C ALA A 104 0.74 5.40 -16.82
N THR A 105 0.56 5.62 -15.51
CA THR A 105 0.75 4.59 -14.49
C THR A 105 -0.29 3.47 -14.62
N ALA A 106 -1.56 3.83 -14.84
CA ALA A 106 -2.63 2.87 -15.08
C ALA A 106 -2.31 1.96 -16.27
N SER A 107 -1.84 2.53 -17.38
CA SER A 107 -1.42 1.75 -18.56
C SER A 107 -0.24 0.81 -18.28
N THR A 108 0.75 1.25 -17.49
CA THR A 108 1.83 0.37 -17.04
C THR A 108 1.28 -0.80 -16.21
N LEU A 109 0.37 -0.53 -15.28
CA LEU A 109 -0.18 -1.51 -14.35
C LEU A 109 -1.19 -2.48 -14.98
N THR A 110 -1.94 -2.05 -16.00
CA THR A 110 -2.85 -2.94 -16.74
C THR A 110 -2.09 -3.96 -17.59
N ASN A 111 -0.97 -3.53 -18.17
CA ASN A 111 -0.08 -4.39 -18.96
C ASN A 111 0.88 -5.24 -18.09
N ALA A 112 1.01 -4.93 -16.80
CA ALA A 112 1.81 -5.70 -15.87
C ALA A 112 1.13 -7.01 -15.44
N GLY A 113 1.89 -7.90 -14.79
CA GLY A 113 1.35 -9.05 -14.07
C GLY A 113 0.47 -8.65 -12.87
N LEU A 114 0.18 -9.60 -11.97
CA LEU A 114 -0.65 -9.32 -10.80
C LEU A 114 -0.08 -8.16 -9.98
N THR A 115 -0.91 -7.16 -9.66
CA THR A 115 -0.51 -6.04 -8.80
C THR A 115 -1.38 -6.00 -7.54
N ILE A 116 -0.73 -5.91 -6.38
CA ILE A 116 -1.38 -5.82 -5.07
C ILE A 116 -1.10 -4.43 -4.51
N ALA A 117 -2.15 -3.61 -4.34
CA ALA A 117 -2.06 -2.32 -3.66
C ALA A 117 -2.41 -2.50 -2.18
N LEU A 118 -1.52 -2.05 -1.30
CA LEU A 118 -1.64 -2.13 0.15
C LEU A 118 -1.74 -0.74 0.77
N ASN A 119 -2.60 -0.61 1.76
CA ASN A 119 -2.77 0.58 2.57
C ASN A 119 -3.03 0.16 4.02
N ASP A 120 -2.70 1.01 4.98
CA ASP A 120 -2.88 0.75 6.42
C ASP A 120 -4.35 0.59 6.81
N PHE A 121 -5.26 1.15 6.01
CA PHE A 121 -6.70 1.08 6.24
C PHE A 121 -7.42 0.61 5.00
N VAL A 122 -8.44 -0.22 5.21
CA VAL A 122 -9.39 -0.58 4.16
C VAL A 122 -10.33 0.61 3.95
N ASP A 123 -10.32 1.18 2.75
CA ASP A 123 -11.24 2.24 2.37
C ASP A 123 -11.81 2.03 0.96
N ASN A 124 -13.00 2.60 0.73
CA ASN A 124 -13.73 2.45 -0.53
C ASN A 124 -13.05 3.18 -1.69
N ALA A 125 -12.24 4.20 -1.42
CA ALA A 125 -11.58 4.96 -2.47
C ALA A 125 -10.49 4.13 -3.14
N LEU A 126 -9.64 3.44 -2.36
CA LEU A 126 -8.65 2.50 -2.91
C LEU A 126 -9.33 1.34 -3.63
N ALA A 127 -10.37 0.76 -3.03
CA ALA A 127 -11.12 -0.32 -3.66
C ALA A 127 -11.67 0.10 -5.04
N SER A 128 -12.22 1.31 -5.13
CA SER A 128 -12.72 1.87 -6.39
C SER A 128 -11.61 2.09 -7.42
N VAL A 129 -10.45 2.63 -7.02
CA VAL A 129 -9.29 2.81 -7.92
C VAL A 129 -8.80 1.46 -8.45
N CYS A 130 -8.68 0.46 -7.57
CA CYS A 130 -8.26 -0.89 -7.97
C CYS A 130 -9.28 -1.58 -8.88
N ALA A 131 -10.58 -1.40 -8.63
CA ALA A 131 -11.64 -1.94 -9.48
C ALA A 131 -11.61 -1.33 -10.89
N ASP A 132 -11.47 0.00 -10.97
CA ASP A 132 -11.33 0.73 -12.23
C ASP A 132 -10.08 0.29 -13.00
N LEU A 133 -8.91 0.20 -12.35
CA LEU A 133 -7.69 -0.33 -12.97
C LEU A 133 -7.86 -1.76 -13.50
N THR A 134 -8.55 -2.61 -12.75
CA THR A 134 -8.80 -4.00 -13.17
C THR A 134 -9.72 -4.07 -14.38
N SER A 135 -10.73 -3.20 -14.46
CA SER A 135 -11.68 -3.15 -15.57
C SER A 135 -11.08 -2.66 -16.90
N ARG A 136 -9.89 -2.05 -16.85
CA ARG A 136 -9.14 -1.54 -18.01
C ARG A 136 -8.14 -2.55 -18.58
N ARG A 137 -8.01 -3.73 -17.96
CA ARG A 137 -7.23 -4.85 -18.51
C ARG A 137 -8.00 -5.53 -19.63
#